data_AF-A0A8T7HNI8-F1
#
_entry.id   AF-A0A8T7HNI8-F1
#
_cell.length_a   1.000
_cell.length_b   1.000
_cell.length_c   1.000
_cell.angle_alpha   90.00
_cell.angle_beta   90.00
_cell.angle_gamma   90.00
#
_symmetry.space_group_name_H-M   'P 1'
#
loop_
_entity.id
_entity.type
_entity.pdbx_description
1 polymer ?
#
loop_
_entity_poly.entity_id
_entity_poly.type
_entity_poly.pdbx_seq_one_letter_code
_entity_poly.pdbx_strand_id
1 'polypeptide(L)'
;MAITSKERHDLLRFVKNLENYKGRHTELVSVYIPAGYDLNKIIAHLSQEQGTATNIKDSTTRKNVTDSLERMIQHLRLFKQTPPHGLAAFAGNIAEREGQQDIGVFSVEPPDAINLRLYRCDKTFVLDTLR
;
A
#
# COMPACT_ATOMS: atom_id res chain seq x y z
N MET A 1 -13.42 -14.42 -17.25
CA MET A 1 -12.66 -13.63 -18.24
C MET A 1 -11.24 -14.15 -18.23
N ALA A 2 -10.66 -14.45 -19.39
CA ALA A 2 -9.28 -14.91 -19.46
C ALA A 2 -8.37 -13.72 -19.21
N ILE A 3 -7.53 -13.79 -18.17
CA ILE A 3 -6.51 -12.78 -17.87
C ILE A 3 -5.70 -12.54 -19.14
N THR A 4 -5.66 -11.30 -19.59
CA THR A 4 -4.92 -10.98 -20.81
C THR A 4 -3.43 -11.11 -20.49
N SER A 5 -2.65 -11.77 -21.34
CA SER A 5 -1.20 -11.97 -21.14
C SER A 5 -0.45 -10.66 -20.84
N LYS A 6 -1.00 -9.54 -21.34
CA LYS A 6 -0.55 -8.18 -21.09
C LYS A 6 -0.77 -7.70 -19.65
N GLU A 7 -1.97 -7.89 -19.09
CA GLU A 7 -2.30 -7.47 -17.71
C GLU A 7 -1.44 -8.22 -16.69
N ARG A 8 -1.21 -9.51 -16.92
CA ARG A 8 -0.29 -10.30 -16.09
C ARG A 8 1.15 -9.78 -16.19
N HIS A 9 1.59 -9.40 -17.38
CA HIS A 9 2.94 -8.86 -17.57
C HIS A 9 3.12 -7.50 -16.90
N ASP A 10 2.10 -6.63 -16.99
CA ASP A 10 2.11 -5.31 -16.36
C ASP A 10 2.09 -5.42 -14.82
N LEU A 11 1.30 -6.35 -14.27
CA LEU A 11 1.32 -6.66 -12.84
C LEU A 11 2.68 -7.16 -12.39
N LEU A 12 3.29 -8.11 -13.10
CA LEU A 12 4.61 -8.63 -12.75
C LEU A 12 5.69 -7.54 -12.81
N ARG A 13 5.59 -6.60 -13.76
CA ARG A 13 6.47 -5.43 -13.82
C ARG A 13 6.26 -4.51 -12.62
N PHE A 14 5.01 -4.27 -12.25
CA PHE A 14 4.66 -3.46 -11.08
C PHE A 14 5.19 -4.09 -9.78
N VAL A 15 4.99 -5.39 -9.59
CA VAL A 15 5.51 -6.16 -8.46
C VAL A 15 7.04 -6.08 -8.41
N LYS A 16 7.72 -6.27 -9.54
CA LYS A 16 9.19 -6.14 -9.61
C LYS A 16 9.69 -4.74 -9.26
N ASN A 17 8.97 -3.70 -9.68
CA ASN A 17 9.31 -2.32 -9.32
C ASN A 17 9.17 -2.10 -7.80
N LEU A 18 8.09 -2.61 -7.20
CA LEU A 18 7.88 -2.49 -5.76
C LEU A 18 8.87 -3.32 -4.94
N GLU A 19 9.31 -4.46 -5.45
CA GLU A 19 10.30 -5.33 -4.81
C GLU A 19 11.68 -4.65 -4.66
N ASN A 20 12.00 -3.69 -5.54
CA ASN A 20 13.21 -2.90 -5.43
C ASN A 20 13.19 -1.90 -4.25
N TYR A 21 12.00 -1.54 -3.75
CA TYR A 21 11.88 -0.64 -2.61
C TYR A 21 12.03 -1.42 -1.30
N LYS A 22 13.04 -1.02 -0.51
CA LYS A 22 13.31 -1.60 0.80
C LYS A 22 13.46 -0.49 1.83
N GLY A 23 12.54 -0.46 2.77
CA GLY A 23 12.58 0.45 3.91
C GLY A 23 13.76 0.11 4.82
N ARG A 24 14.38 1.13 5.40
CA ARG A 24 15.44 0.93 6.40
C ARG A 24 14.82 0.45 7.72
N HIS A 25 13.64 0.95 8.01
CA HIS A 25 12.81 0.57 9.16
C HIS A 25 11.49 -0.03 8.68
N THR A 26 10.61 -0.40 9.62
CA THR A 26 9.25 -0.84 9.33
C THR A 26 8.40 0.37 8.96
N GLU A 27 8.50 0.80 7.71
CA GLU A 27 7.91 2.06 7.22
C GLU A 27 7.16 1.90 5.89
N LEU A 28 7.09 0.67 5.36
CA LEU A 28 6.37 0.36 4.12
C LEU A 28 5.01 -0.26 4.45
N VAL A 29 3.95 0.44 4.10
CA VAL A 29 2.56 0.04 4.33
C VAL A 29 2.02 -0.65 3.08
N SER A 30 1.47 -1.85 3.28
CA SER A 30 0.77 -2.64 2.26
C SER A 30 -0.67 -2.85 2.68
N VAL A 31 -1.60 -2.54 1.78
CA VAL A 31 -3.04 -2.67 2.00
C VAL A 31 -3.66 -3.45 0.84
N TYR A 32 -4.37 -4.52 1.17
CA TYR A 32 -5.17 -5.29 0.23
C TYR A 32 -6.64 -5.16 0.61
N ILE A 33 -7.44 -4.75 -0.37
CA ILE A 33 -8.87 -4.48 -0.22
C ILE A 33 -9.61 -5.48 -1.11
N PRO A 34 -10.46 -6.34 -0.54
CA PRO A 34 -11.18 -7.31 -1.33
C PRO A 34 -12.26 -6.66 -2.20
N ALA A 35 -12.61 -7.33 -3.29
CA ALA A 35 -13.65 -6.88 -4.21
C ALA A 35 -14.97 -6.63 -3.47
N GLY A 36 -15.61 -5.48 -3.73
CA GLY A 36 -16.88 -5.10 -3.11
C GLY A 36 -16.80 -4.69 -1.63
N TYR A 37 -15.61 -4.62 -1.03
CA TYR A 37 -15.45 -4.11 0.33
C TYR A 37 -15.58 -2.58 0.37
N ASP A 38 -16.05 -2.03 1.49
CA ASP A 38 -16.23 -0.58 1.66
C ASP A 38 -14.89 0.12 1.94
N LEU A 39 -14.46 1.00 1.04
CA LEU A 39 -13.25 1.82 1.19
C LEU A 39 -13.30 2.69 2.44
N ASN A 40 -14.47 3.17 2.86
CA ASN A 40 -14.61 4.02 4.04
C ASN A 40 -14.18 3.27 5.31
N LYS A 41 -14.48 1.97 5.40
CA LYS A 41 -14.03 1.13 6.52
C LYS A 41 -12.51 0.94 6.52
N ILE A 42 -11.90 0.83 5.34
CA ILE A 42 -10.42 0.77 5.22
C ILE A 42 -9.81 2.11 5.62
N ILE A 43 -10.33 3.22 5.13
CA ILE A 43 -9.86 4.57 5.47
C ILE A 43 -9.97 4.83 6.98
N ALA A 44 -11.09 4.45 7.61
CA ALA A 44 -11.26 4.58 9.05
C ALA A 44 -10.24 3.74 9.83
N HIS A 45 -9.98 2.50 9.38
CA HIS A 45 -8.96 1.64 9.97
C HIS A 45 -7.55 2.24 9.83
N LEU A 46 -7.19 2.74 8.65
CA LEU A 46 -5.90 3.40 8.43
C LEU A 46 -5.74 4.67 9.27
N SER A 47 -6.82 5.40 9.51
CA SER A 47 -6.82 6.58 10.39
C SER A 47 -6.59 6.20 11.86
N GLN A 48 -7.11 5.06 12.31
CA GLN A 48 -6.80 4.51 13.64
C GLN A 48 -5.33 4.09 13.74
N GLU A 49 -4.81 3.39 12.72
CA GLU A 49 -3.39 3.00 12.65
C GLU A 49 -2.47 4.23 12.62
N GLN A 50 -2.87 5.31 11.96
CA GLN A 50 -2.14 6.58 11.97
C GLN A 50 -2.07 7.17 13.39
N GLY A 51 -3.16 7.11 14.14
CA GLY A 51 -3.18 7.48 15.55
C GLY A 51 -2.24 6.62 16.39
N THR A 52 -2.23 5.31 16.18
CA THR A 52 -1.33 4.38 16.88
C THR A 52 0.13 4.62 16.54
N ALA A 53 0.44 4.97 15.28
CA ALA A 53 1.79 5.26 14.81
C ALA A 53 2.45 6.43 15.58
N THR A 54 1.67 7.33 16.19
CA THR A 54 2.19 8.42 17.03
C THR A 54 3.00 7.92 18.24
N ASN A 55 2.77 6.69 18.69
CA ASN A 55 3.49 6.08 19.81
C ASN A 55 4.86 5.50 19.43
N ILE A 56 5.23 5.50 18.15
CA ILE A 56 6.55 5.05 17.69
C ILE A 56 7.62 5.97 18.30
N LYS A 57 8.59 5.37 19.00
CA LYS A 57 9.65 6.11 19.72
C LYS A 57 10.57 6.87 18.77
N ASP A 58 11.01 6.21 17.70
CA ASP A 58 11.88 6.79 16.68
C ASP A 58 11.14 7.88 15.89
N SER A 59 11.63 9.11 15.93
CA SER A 59 10.97 10.27 15.32
C SER A 59 10.87 10.18 13.81
N THR A 60 11.91 9.66 13.16
CA THR A 60 11.97 9.50 11.70
C THR A 60 10.98 8.44 11.23
N THR A 61 10.99 7.26 11.85
CA THR A 61 10.06 6.17 11.54
C THR A 61 8.62 6.58 11.82
N ARG A 62 8.37 7.26 12.95
CA ARG A 62 7.06 7.81 13.29
C ARG A 62 6.55 8.71 12.17
N LYS A 63 7.37 9.67 11.73
CA LYS A 63 7.02 10.60 10.66
C LYS A 63 6.76 9.86 9.34
N ASN A 64 7.66 8.98 8.92
CA ASN A 64 7.52 8.22 7.67
C ASN A 64 6.25 7.37 7.65
N VAL A 65 5.95 6.65 8.73
CA VAL A 65 4.72 5.83 8.84
C VAL A 65 3.48 6.72 8.83
N THR A 66 3.49 7.83 9.57
CA THR A 66 2.35 8.76 9.65
C THR A 66 2.05 9.40 8.30
N ASP A 67 3.09 9.88 7.61
CA ASP A 67 2.99 10.51 6.29
C ASP A 67 2.55 9.47 5.23
N SER A 68 3.05 8.24 5.30
CA SER A 68 2.65 7.15 4.40
C SER A 68 1.18 6.79 4.56
N LEU A 69 0.69 6.68 5.79
CA LEU A 69 -0.72 6.43 6.08
C LEU A 69 -1.61 7.59 5.63
N GLU A 70 -1.17 8.84 5.83
CA GLU A 70 -1.90 10.02 5.39
C GLU A 70 -2.05 10.03 3.86
N ARG A 71 -0.94 9.86 3.14
CA ARG A 71 -0.92 9.83 1.67
C ARG A 71 -1.75 8.66 1.13
N MET A 72 -1.70 7.49 1.78
CA MET A 72 -2.54 6.35 1.46
C MET A 72 -4.03 6.69 1.60
N ILE A 73 -4.43 7.29 2.72
CA ILE A 73 -5.82 7.71 2.95
C ILE A 73 -6.29 8.68 1.87
N GLN A 74 -5.47 9.70 1.56
CA GLN A 74 -5.78 10.67 0.51
C GLN A 74 -5.95 9.98 -0.85
N HIS A 75 -5.06 9.04 -1.18
CA HIS A 75 -5.11 8.28 -2.42
C HIS A 75 -6.38 7.40 -2.48
N LEU A 76 -6.73 6.69 -1.41
CA LEU A 76 -7.94 5.87 -1.35
C LEU A 76 -9.23 6.70 -1.46
N ARG A 77 -9.24 7.94 -0.97
CA ARG A 77 -10.37 8.87 -1.13
C ARG A 77 -10.63 9.29 -2.58
N LEU A 78 -9.65 9.16 -3.47
CA LEU A 78 -9.83 9.44 -4.90
C LEU A 78 -10.72 8.37 -5.58
N PHE A 79 -10.81 7.18 -4.99
CA PHE A 79 -11.67 6.10 -5.49
C PHE A 79 -13.08 6.27 -4.93
N LYS A 80 -14.06 6.42 -5.81
CA LYS A 80 -15.48 6.49 -5.43
C LYS A 80 -16.01 5.16 -4.89
N GLN A 81 -15.46 4.05 -5.39
CA GLN A 81 -15.85 2.69 -5.06
C GLN A 81 -14.67 1.75 -5.24
N THR A 82 -14.69 0.62 -4.54
CA THR A 82 -13.69 -0.42 -4.73
C THR A 82 -13.79 -0.99 -6.16
N PRO A 83 -12.66 -1.15 -6.87
CA PRO A 83 -12.67 -1.79 -8.19
C PRO A 83 -13.25 -3.21 -8.15
N PRO A 84 -13.76 -3.72 -9.29
CA PRO A 84 -14.42 -5.03 -9.36
C PRO A 84 -13.53 -6.20 -8.93
N HIS A 85 -12.20 -6.11 -9.10
CA HIS A 85 -11.27 -7.15 -8.65
C HIS A 85 -10.60 -6.84 -7.29
N GLY A 86 -11.04 -5.77 -6.62
CA GLY A 86 -10.40 -5.29 -5.41
C GLY A 86 -9.26 -4.31 -5.71
N LEU A 87 -8.50 -3.95 -4.68
CA LEU A 87 -7.42 -2.97 -4.80
C LEU A 87 -6.24 -3.38 -3.93
N ALA A 88 -5.05 -3.37 -4.53
CA ALA A 88 -3.80 -3.42 -3.78
C ALA A 88 -3.18 -2.02 -3.77
N ALA A 89 -2.87 -1.50 -2.59
CA ALA A 89 -2.30 -0.18 -2.40
C ALA A 89 -1.08 -0.25 -1.48
N PHE A 90 -0.04 0.50 -1.82
CA PHE A 90 1.27 0.49 -1.18
C PHE A 90 1.72 1.92 -0.94
N ALA A 91 2.21 2.23 0.26
CA ALA A 91 2.72 3.55 0.58
C ALA A 91 3.95 3.45 1.48
N GLY A 92 4.95 4.29 1.27
CA GLY A 92 6.16 4.25 2.06
C GLY A 92 7.21 5.24 1.59
N ASN A 93 8.23 5.46 2.41
CA ASN A 93 9.39 6.24 2.00
C ASN A 93 10.26 5.44 1.02
N ILE A 94 10.35 5.92 -0.22
CA ILE A 94 11.14 5.33 -1.30
C ILE A 94 12.45 6.10 -1.58
N ALA A 95 12.78 7.08 -0.75
CA ALA A 95 14.00 7.86 -0.91
C ALA A 95 15.25 6.96 -0.82
N GLU A 96 16.13 7.06 -1.81
CA GLU A 96 17.41 6.33 -1.82
C GLU A 96 18.43 6.89 -0.81
N ARG A 97 18.29 8.18 -0.46
CA ARG A 97 19.24 8.90 0.38
C ARG A 97 18.73 9.05 1.81
N GLU A 98 19.63 8.81 2.76
CA GLU A 98 19.35 9.01 4.18
C GLU A 98 19.06 10.49 4.48
N GLY A 99 18.02 10.75 5.28
CA GLY A 99 17.59 12.11 5.63
C GLY A 99 16.70 12.78 4.58
N GLN A 100 16.49 12.17 3.41
CA GLN A 100 15.44 12.59 2.46
C GLN A 100 14.16 11.80 2.70
N GLN A 101 13.03 12.48 2.51
CA GLN A 101 11.70 11.88 2.55
C GLN A 101 11.10 11.99 1.17
N ASP A 102 10.80 10.85 0.57
CA ASP A 102 10.03 10.74 -0.67
C ASP A 102 8.96 9.66 -0.45
N ILE A 103 7.76 10.10 -0.06
CA ILE A 103 6.66 9.19 0.23
C ILE A 103 5.96 8.85 -1.08
N GLY A 104 6.27 7.66 -1.60
CA GLY A 104 5.61 7.10 -2.76
C GLY A 104 4.27 6.46 -2.36
N VAL A 105 3.25 6.63 -3.20
CA VAL A 105 2.00 5.87 -3.12
C VAL A 105 1.76 5.19 -4.45
N PHE A 106 1.47 3.90 -4.39
CA PHE A 106 1.24 3.07 -5.55
C PHE A 106 -0.06 2.30 -5.34
N SER A 107 -0.80 2.08 -6.42
CA SER A 107 -1.95 1.20 -6.38
C SER A 107 -2.09 0.45 -7.69
N VAL A 108 -2.68 -0.74 -7.61
CA VAL A 108 -2.97 -1.56 -8.77
C VAL A 108 -4.27 -2.33 -8.51
N GLU A 109 -5.11 -2.39 -9.54
CA GLU A 109 -6.19 -3.37 -9.60
C GLU A 109 -5.61 -4.67 -10.15
N PRO A 110 -5.60 -5.76 -9.37
CA PRO A 110 -5.13 -7.05 -9.87
C PRO A 110 -6.10 -7.63 -10.91
N PRO A 111 -5.61 -8.46 -11.85
CA PRO A 111 -6.46 -9.14 -12.81
C PRO A 111 -7.37 -10.18 -12.16
N ASP A 112 -6.95 -10.75 -11.01
CA ASP A 112 -7.72 -11.69 -10.21
C ASP A 112 -8.34 -11.00 -9.00
N ALA A 113 -9.59 -11.35 -8.69
CA ALA A 113 -10.30 -10.77 -7.56
C ALA A 113 -9.61 -11.12 -6.22
N ILE A 114 -9.24 -10.09 -5.47
CA ILE A 114 -8.74 -10.26 -4.10
C ILE A 114 -9.92 -10.58 -3.18
N ASN A 115 -9.80 -11.68 -2.43
CA ASN A 115 -10.76 -12.06 -1.39
C ASN A 115 -10.26 -11.81 0.03
N LEU A 116 -9.01 -11.38 0.19
CA LEU A 116 -8.39 -11.14 1.50
C LEU A 116 -8.30 -9.64 1.81
N ARG A 117 -8.56 -9.29 3.07
CA ARG A 117 -8.26 -7.98 3.61
C ARG A 117 -6.95 -8.07 4.38
N LEU A 118 -5.93 -7.32 3.97
CA LEU A 118 -4.65 -7.26 4.65
C LEU A 118 -4.24 -5.81 4.87
N TYR A 119 -3.76 -5.53 6.08
CA TYR A 119 -3.00 -4.34 6.40
C TYR A 119 -1.69 -4.82 7.03
N ARG A 120 -0.57 -4.35 6.52
CA ARG A 120 0.75 -4.68 7.09
C ARG A 120 1.72 -3.53 6.88
N CYS A 121 2.41 -3.15 7.95
CA CYS A 121 3.56 -2.26 7.91
C CYS A 121 4.82 -3.11 8.14
N ASP A 122 5.75 -3.11 7.20
CA ASP A 122 6.98 -3.90 7.26
C ASP A 122 8.15 -3.14 6.60
N LYS A 123 9.33 -3.76 6.55
CA LYS A 123 10.51 -3.21 5.85
C LYS A 123 10.43 -3.37 4.34
N THR A 124 9.55 -4.23 3.86
CA THR A 124 9.32 -4.54 2.44
C THR A 124 7.83 -4.52 2.18
N PHE A 125 7.42 -4.15 0.96
CA PHE A 125 6.03 -4.32 0.57
C PHE A 125 5.66 -5.81 0.57
N VAL A 126 4.46 -6.12 1.03
CA VAL A 126 3.92 -7.49 0.98
C VAL A 126 3.44 -7.71 -0.44
N LEU A 127 4.19 -8.45 -1.24
CA LEU A 127 3.89 -8.66 -2.67
C LEU A 127 3.43 -10.08 -2.99
N ASP A 128 3.49 -11.00 -2.02
CA ASP A 128 3.18 -12.42 -2.21
C ASP A 128 1.74 -12.65 -2.70
N THR A 129 0.80 -11.77 -2.32
CA THR A 129 -0.59 -11.82 -2.77
C THR A 129 -0.77 -11.51 -4.26
N LEU A 130 0.20 -10.86 -4.90
CA LEU A 130 0.15 -10.45 -6.33
C LEU A 130 1.03 -11.31 -7.23
N ARG A 131 1.70 -12.32 -6.69
CA ARG A 131 2.62 -13.20 -7.43
C ARG A 131 1.91 -14.41 -8.06
#